data_AF-B3T7U2-F1
#
_entry.id   AF-B3T7U2-F1
#
_cell.length_a   1.000
_cell.length_b   1.000
_cell.length_c   1.000
_cell.angle_alpha   90.00
_cell.angle_beta   90.00
_cell.angle_gamma   90.00
#
_symmetry.space_group_name_H-M   'P 1'
#
loop_
_entity.id
_entity.type
_entity.pdbx_description
1 polymer ?
#
loop_
_entity_poly.entity_id
_entity_poly.type
_entity_poly.pdbx_seq_one_letter_code
_entity_poly.pdbx_strand_id
1 'polypeptide(L)'
;MTCKGICTRYKAQKPVGTGRYASGQRRCQICEIFIKWEGLWCPCCGYRLRTKPRNLKYKAKLRARIQEDVAEKSISIKANSEEAAGDDVEEAKPKKAKAKPKAKPKAKPKAKAEESIAINA
;
A
#
# COMPACT_ATOMS: atom_id res chain seq x y z
N MET A 1 -12.70 -16.95 -9.79
CA MET A 1 -13.52 -15.80 -9.34
C MET A 1 -13.56 -14.75 -10.44
N THR A 2 -14.72 -14.49 -11.00
CA THR A 2 -15.00 -13.42 -11.98
C THR A 2 -15.53 -12.15 -11.27
N CYS A 3 -15.77 -11.07 -12.02
CA CYS A 3 -16.42 -9.86 -11.50
C CYS A 3 -17.95 -10.04 -11.51
N LYS A 4 -18.62 -9.85 -10.36
CA LYS A 4 -20.09 -9.87 -10.21
C LYS A 4 -20.78 -8.50 -10.42
N GLY A 5 -20.08 -7.50 -10.95
CA GLY A 5 -20.60 -6.12 -11.14
C GLY A 5 -20.73 -5.27 -9.86
N ILE A 6 -21.16 -5.84 -8.72
CA ILE A 6 -21.52 -5.16 -7.45
C ILE A 6 -20.57 -4.03 -7.01
N CYS A 7 -19.27 -4.16 -7.28
CA CYS A 7 -18.25 -3.18 -6.90
C CYS A 7 -18.41 -1.80 -7.56
N THR A 8 -19.24 -1.64 -8.61
CA THR A 8 -19.57 -0.33 -9.19
C THR A 8 -20.18 0.63 -8.15
N ARG A 9 -20.98 0.12 -7.21
CA ARG A 9 -21.59 0.89 -6.12
C ARG A 9 -20.56 1.55 -5.18
N TYR A 10 -19.35 0.98 -5.11
CA TYR A 10 -18.26 1.46 -4.25
C TYR A 10 -17.13 2.16 -5.05
N LYS A 11 -17.33 2.44 -6.34
CA LYS A 11 -16.33 2.99 -7.27
C LYS A 11 -15.82 4.35 -6.80
N ALA A 12 -14.52 4.45 -6.51
CA ALA A 12 -13.93 5.67 -5.99
C ALA A 12 -13.61 6.68 -7.11
N GLN A 13 -14.14 7.90 -6.96
CA GLN A 13 -13.84 9.02 -7.86
C GLN A 13 -12.34 9.36 -7.89
N LYS A 14 -11.86 9.97 -8.98
CA LYS A 14 -10.47 10.41 -9.09
C LYS A 14 -10.26 11.62 -8.15
N PRO A 15 -9.40 11.55 -7.14
CA PRO A 15 -9.09 12.71 -6.33
C PRO A 15 -8.22 13.69 -7.13
N VAL A 16 -8.43 14.98 -6.93
CA VAL A 16 -7.56 16.04 -7.45
C VAL A 16 -6.38 16.26 -6.51
N GLY A 17 -5.22 16.66 -7.06
CA GLY A 17 -3.97 16.93 -6.32
C GLY A 17 -3.28 15.73 -5.65
N THR A 18 -4.02 14.73 -5.17
CA THR A 18 -3.52 13.61 -4.37
C THR A 18 -3.51 12.28 -5.14
N GLY A 19 -2.57 11.40 -4.79
CA GLY A 19 -2.49 10.07 -5.40
C GLY A 19 -3.50 9.12 -4.77
N ARG A 20 -4.32 8.43 -5.59
CA ARG A 20 -5.42 7.53 -5.14
C ARG A 20 -5.11 6.65 -3.91
N TYR A 21 -3.91 6.05 -3.85
CA TYR A 21 -3.50 5.18 -2.75
C TYR A 21 -3.19 5.92 -1.44
N ALA A 22 -2.77 7.20 -1.49
CA ALA A 22 -2.65 8.06 -0.32
C ALA A 22 -4.04 8.48 0.18
N SER A 23 -4.98 8.77 -0.74
CA SER A 23 -6.40 9.02 -0.46
C SER A 23 -7.18 7.74 -0.02
N GLY A 24 -6.49 6.71 0.49
CA GLY A 24 -7.06 5.45 0.99
C GLY A 24 -7.71 4.53 -0.06
N GLN A 25 -7.76 4.91 -1.34
CA GLN A 25 -8.48 4.15 -2.36
C GLN A 25 -7.74 2.86 -2.73
N ARG A 26 -8.48 1.75 -2.78
CA ARG A 26 -7.91 0.42 -2.97
C ARG A 26 -8.29 -0.15 -4.33
N ARG A 27 -7.34 -0.68 -5.10
CA ARG A 27 -7.63 -1.24 -6.43
C ARG A 27 -7.94 -2.74 -6.33
N CYS A 28 -9.06 -3.18 -6.89
CA CYS A 28 -9.30 -4.59 -7.15
C CYS A 28 -8.51 -5.04 -8.39
N GLN A 29 -7.92 -6.24 -8.37
CA GLN A 29 -7.20 -6.76 -9.55
C GLN A 29 -8.08 -7.53 -10.53
N ILE A 30 -9.22 -8.07 -10.10
CA ILE A 30 -10.16 -8.78 -10.98
C ILE A 30 -11.20 -7.82 -11.56
N CYS A 31 -11.70 -6.90 -10.74
CA CYS A 31 -12.67 -5.88 -11.16
C CYS A 31 -12.02 -4.63 -11.78
N GLU A 32 -10.67 -4.56 -11.81
CA GLU A 32 -9.81 -3.48 -12.34
C GLU A 32 -10.04 -2.04 -11.80
N ILE A 33 -11.14 -1.76 -11.11
CA ILE A 33 -11.50 -0.46 -10.54
C ILE A 33 -10.86 -0.17 -9.17
N PHE A 34 -10.82 1.12 -8.82
CA PHE A 34 -10.58 1.60 -7.46
C PHE A 34 -11.90 1.70 -6.70
N ILE A 35 -11.91 1.31 -5.42
CA ILE A 35 -13.06 1.43 -4.53
C ILE A 35 -12.69 2.09 -3.20
N LYS A 36 -13.66 2.76 -2.56
CA LYS A 36 -13.59 3.20 -1.16
C LYS A 36 -14.23 2.09 -0.32
N TRP A 37 -13.40 1.28 0.34
CA TRP A 37 -13.85 0.13 1.14
C TRP A 37 -12.85 -0.15 2.26
N GLU A 38 -13.36 -0.40 3.47
CA GLU A 38 -12.57 -0.56 4.69
C GLU A 38 -11.96 -1.96 4.82
N GLY A 39 -12.68 -2.98 4.33
CA GLY A 39 -12.21 -4.37 4.31
C GLY A 39 -11.04 -4.62 3.35
N LEU A 40 -10.24 -5.65 3.63
CA LEU A 40 -9.07 -6.01 2.82
C LEU A 40 -9.39 -6.76 1.51
N TRP A 41 -10.65 -7.17 1.35
CA TRP A 41 -11.16 -8.01 0.26
C TRP A 41 -12.21 -7.26 -0.57
N CYS A 42 -12.29 -7.55 -1.86
CA CYS A 42 -13.28 -6.93 -2.75
C CYS A 42 -14.68 -7.51 -2.50
N PRO A 43 -15.71 -6.69 -2.20
CA PRO A 43 -17.07 -7.19 -1.93
C PRO A 43 -17.77 -7.81 -3.16
N CYS A 44 -17.15 -7.74 -4.34
CA CYS A 44 -17.71 -8.23 -5.61
C CYS A 44 -17.14 -9.59 -6.03
N CYS A 45 -15.82 -9.77 -5.98
CA CYS A 45 -15.13 -10.98 -6.48
C CYS A 45 -14.32 -11.73 -5.40
N GLY A 46 -14.33 -11.26 -4.15
CA GLY A 46 -13.56 -11.85 -3.05
C GLY A 46 -12.03 -11.72 -3.18
N TYR A 47 -11.50 -11.02 -4.19
CA TYR A 47 -10.05 -10.86 -4.37
C TYR A 47 -9.45 -9.79 -3.43
N ARG A 48 -8.22 -10.02 -2.95
CA ARG A 48 -7.53 -9.10 -2.02
C ARG A 48 -7.24 -7.75 -2.68
N LEU A 49 -7.67 -6.66 -2.03
CA LEU A 49 -7.51 -5.31 -2.56
C LEU A 49 -6.06 -4.83 -2.45
N ARG A 50 -5.60 -4.13 -3.49
CA ARG A 50 -4.25 -3.56 -3.56
C ARG A 50 -4.25 -2.17 -2.93
N THR A 51 -3.45 -1.99 -1.88
CA THR A 51 -3.26 -0.71 -1.15
C THR A 51 -1.99 0.04 -1.52
N LYS A 52 -1.10 -0.55 -2.33
CA LYS A 52 0.20 0.04 -2.71
C LYS A 52 0.44 -0.07 -4.22
N PRO A 53 1.06 0.93 -4.89
CA PRO A 53 1.42 0.87 -6.30
C PRO A 53 2.26 -0.37 -6.67
N ARG A 54 2.18 -0.78 -7.94
CA ARG A 54 3.06 -1.82 -8.53
C ARG A 54 4.52 -1.34 -8.58
N ASN A 55 4.74 -0.21 -9.25
CA ASN A 55 6.08 0.25 -9.65
C ASN A 55 6.84 0.84 -8.45
N LEU A 56 8.12 0.52 -8.34
CA LEU A 56 8.96 0.92 -7.20
C LEU A 56 9.03 2.44 -6.99
N LYS A 57 9.15 3.23 -8.07
CA LYS A 57 9.15 4.71 -8.03
C LYS A 57 7.91 5.29 -7.32
N TYR A 58 6.71 4.81 -7.66
CA TYR A 58 5.46 5.25 -7.00
C TYR A 58 5.29 4.65 -5.60
N LYS A 59 5.82 3.45 -5.34
CA LYS A 59 5.84 2.83 -4.01
C LYS A 59 6.77 3.57 -3.04
N ALA A 60 7.85 4.16 -3.53
CA ALA A 60 8.72 5.06 -2.77
C ALA A 60 8.01 6.40 -2.49
N LYS A 61 7.45 7.08 -3.51
CA LYS A 61 6.72 8.35 -3.31
C LYS A 61 5.53 8.22 -2.34
N LEU A 62 4.84 7.07 -2.31
CA LEU A 62 3.78 6.80 -1.32
C LEU A 62 4.33 6.61 0.11
N ARG A 63 5.53 6.06 0.27
CA ARG A 63 6.16 5.91 1.60
C ARG A 63 6.59 7.26 2.18
N ALA A 64 7.21 8.11 1.36
CA ALA A 64 7.61 9.47 1.76
C ALA A 64 6.40 10.24 2.31
N ARG A 65 5.30 10.32 1.55
CA ARG A 65 4.07 10.94 2.03
C ARG A 65 3.51 10.32 3.30
N ILE A 66 3.46 8.98 3.42
CA ILE A 66 2.97 8.37 4.68
C ILE A 66 3.89 8.71 5.87
N GLN A 67 5.18 8.95 5.65
CA GLN A 67 6.11 9.39 6.70
C GLN A 67 5.93 10.89 7.03
N GLU A 68 5.68 11.74 6.04
CA GLU A 68 5.24 13.14 6.19
C GLU A 68 3.93 13.19 7.01
N ASP A 69 2.88 12.49 6.54
CA ASP A 69 1.54 12.39 7.16
C ASP A 69 1.58 11.90 8.62
N VAL A 70 2.61 11.14 9.01
CA VAL A 70 2.82 10.60 10.37
C VAL A 70 3.66 11.54 11.22
N ALA A 71 4.68 12.19 10.66
CA ALA A 71 5.49 13.17 11.37
C ALA A 71 4.64 14.37 11.81
N GLU A 72 3.82 14.93 10.91
CA GLU A 72 2.86 16.00 11.22
C GLU A 72 1.95 15.63 12.39
N LYS A 73 1.30 14.46 12.33
CA LYS A 73 0.41 13.99 13.41
C LYS A 73 1.15 13.74 14.73
N SER A 74 2.41 13.30 14.68
CA SER A 74 3.24 13.11 15.88
C SER A 74 3.60 14.43 16.58
N ILE A 75 3.58 15.55 15.84
CA ILE A 75 3.75 16.89 16.40
C ILE A 75 2.41 17.37 17.01
N SER A 76 1.29 17.19 16.29
CA SER A 76 -0.05 17.57 16.78
C SER A 76 -0.45 16.87 18.08
N ILE A 77 -0.04 15.61 18.29
CA ILE A 77 -0.32 14.88 19.55
C ILE A 77 0.46 15.46 20.72
N LYS A 78 1.75 15.81 20.52
CA LYS A 78 2.59 16.41 21.58
C LYS A 78 2.02 17.75 22.06
N ALA A 79 1.54 18.58 21.14
CA ALA A 79 0.89 19.87 21.43
C ALA A 79 -0.52 19.76 22.05
N ASN A 80 -0.94 18.56 22.47
CA ASN A 80 -2.21 18.31 23.16
C ASN A 80 -2.02 17.45 24.44
N SER A 81 -0.78 17.31 24.91
CA SER A 81 -0.42 16.41 26.02
C SER A 81 -0.09 17.13 27.34
N GLU A 82 -0.30 18.44 27.44
CA GLU A 82 0.10 19.23 28.62
C GLU A 82 -0.99 19.37 29.71
N GLU A 83 -2.23 18.93 29.46
CA GLU A 83 -3.29 18.79 30.48
C GLU A 83 -3.84 17.36 30.58
N ALA A 84 -3.01 16.43 31.08
CA ALA A 84 -3.44 15.19 31.74
C ALA A 84 -2.24 14.49 32.43
N ALA A 85 -1.71 15.09 33.50
CA ALA A 85 -0.79 14.36 34.39
C ALA A 85 -1.60 13.42 35.31
N GLY A 86 -1.19 12.16 35.42
CA GLY A 86 -1.92 11.11 36.15
C GLY A 86 -1.30 9.71 36.03
N ASP A 87 -0.16 9.57 36.70
CA ASP A 87 0.42 8.37 37.36
C ASP A 87 0.37 6.96 36.71
N ASP A 88 1.59 6.44 36.51
CA ASP A 88 2.09 5.08 36.82
C ASP A 88 1.69 3.76 36.11
N VAL A 89 2.76 3.05 35.66
CA VAL A 89 3.02 1.58 35.81
C VAL A 89 2.19 0.60 34.92
N GLU A 90 2.67 -0.56 34.41
CA GLU A 90 3.85 -1.43 34.66
C GLU A 90 4.46 -2.05 33.36
N GLU A 91 5.67 -2.65 33.42
CA GLU A 91 6.21 -3.51 32.35
C GLU A 91 5.69 -4.97 32.45
N ALA A 92 5.02 -5.48 31.40
CA ALA A 92 4.60 -6.88 31.30
C ALA A 92 5.15 -7.61 30.06
N LYS A 93 6.16 -8.45 30.27
CA LYS A 93 6.73 -9.46 29.33
C LYS A 93 6.33 -10.88 29.79
N PRO A 94 6.75 -11.97 29.11
CA PRO A 94 6.79 -12.26 27.67
C PRO A 94 6.08 -13.62 27.36
N LYS A 95 5.92 -14.06 26.10
CA LYS A 95 6.07 -15.49 25.70
C LYS A 95 6.65 -15.67 24.29
N LYS A 96 7.32 -16.82 24.07
CA LYS A 96 8.14 -17.17 22.89
C LYS A 96 7.32 -17.79 21.74
N ALA A 97 7.82 -17.64 20.51
CA ALA A 97 7.75 -18.69 19.49
C ALA A 97 9.05 -18.74 18.66
N LYS A 98 9.50 -19.96 18.31
CA LYS A 98 10.62 -20.23 17.37
C LYS A 98 10.04 -20.22 15.92
N ALA A 99 10.80 -20.07 14.82
CA ALA A 99 11.79 -21.04 14.34
C ALA A 99 12.74 -20.48 13.25
N LYS A 100 13.69 -21.33 12.82
CA LYS A 100 14.85 -21.04 11.94
C LYS A 100 14.52 -21.04 10.43
N PRO A 101 15.39 -20.44 9.58
CA PRO A 101 15.15 -20.27 8.14
C PRO A 101 15.56 -21.49 7.28
N LYS A 102 15.16 -21.48 6.00
CA LYS A 102 15.80 -22.24 4.91
C LYS A 102 15.98 -21.37 3.66
N ALA A 103 17.17 -21.46 3.06
CA ALA A 103 17.50 -20.97 1.72
C ALA A 103 17.05 -22.01 0.65
N LYS A 104 17.25 -21.91 -0.68
CA LYS A 104 18.30 -21.29 -1.53
C LYS A 104 17.71 -20.79 -2.89
N PRO A 105 18.49 -20.12 -3.77
CA PRO A 105 17.95 -19.31 -4.88
C PRO A 105 17.74 -20.09 -6.19
N LYS A 106 17.07 -19.46 -7.16
CA LYS A 106 17.31 -19.67 -8.60
C LYS A 106 17.37 -18.32 -9.33
N ALA A 107 18.43 -18.12 -10.10
CA ALA A 107 18.60 -16.96 -10.98
C ALA A 107 17.96 -17.20 -12.35
N LYS A 108 17.78 -16.13 -13.13
CA LYS A 108 17.95 -16.16 -14.60
C LYS A 108 18.13 -14.74 -15.14
N PRO A 109 19.21 -14.43 -15.87
CA PRO A 109 19.32 -13.18 -16.60
C PRO A 109 18.44 -13.23 -17.86
N LYS A 110 18.09 -12.04 -18.38
CA LYS A 110 17.82 -11.87 -19.81
C LYS A 110 18.46 -10.57 -20.27
N ALA A 111 19.53 -10.69 -21.04
CA ALA A 111 20.02 -9.59 -21.85
C ALA A 111 18.96 -9.21 -22.89
N LYS A 112 18.95 -7.94 -23.28
CA LYS A 112 18.58 -7.48 -24.61
C LYS A 112 19.75 -6.63 -25.09
N ALA A 113 20.27 -6.92 -26.27
CA ALA A 113 21.19 -6.04 -26.96
C ALA A 113 20.43 -5.00 -27.79
N GLU A 114 21.05 -3.85 -28.01
CA GLU A 114 20.73 -2.87 -29.05
C GLU A 114 21.39 -3.29 -30.40
N GLU A 115 21.10 -2.73 -31.59
CA GLU A 115 19.96 -1.90 -32.02
C GLU A 115 19.22 -2.57 -33.21
N SER A 116 19.08 -2.14 -34.48
CA SER A 116 19.25 -0.88 -35.28
C SER A 116 18.09 -0.82 -36.31
N ILE A 117 17.82 0.17 -37.18
CA ILE A 117 18.52 1.33 -37.79
C ILE A 117 19.44 1.01 -39.01
N ALA A 118 18.82 1.05 -40.20
CA ALA A 118 19.32 1.50 -41.52
C ALA A 118 18.04 1.86 -42.34
N ILE A 119 17.70 3.15 -42.54
CA ILE A 119 18.20 4.12 -43.53
C ILE A 119 17.61 3.88 -44.94
N ASN A 120 17.02 4.95 -45.52
CA ASN A 120 16.38 4.94 -46.84
C ASN A 120 17.41 5.05 -47.98
N ALA A 121 17.07 4.48 -49.14
CA ALA A 121 17.58 4.82 -50.46
C ALA A 121 16.43 4.64 -51.47
#